data_AF-A0A1W6CQ90-F1
#
_entry.id   AF-A0A1W6CQ90-F1
#
_cell.length_a   1.000
_cell.length_b   1.000
_cell.length_c   1.000
_cell.angle_alpha   90.00
_cell.angle_beta   90.00
_cell.angle_gamma   90.00
#
_symmetry.space_group_name_H-M   'P 1'
#
loop_
_entity.id
_entity.type
_entity.pdbx_description
1 polymer ?
#
loop_
_entity_poly.entity_id
_entity_poly.type
_entity_poly.pdbx_seq_one_letter_code
_entity_poly.pdbx_strand_id
1 'polypeptide(L)'
;MGRAADDIQLTQEQRLLFDKLSALIDSQSEGLALMEVAQNLVGELLRRDCDRQLREQTLGEISRFFLGIIKAPNLSAQYKLGRLKMFARATVRILLDRRVHLAAELASPPPPGLARRAVDHAAAPH
;
A
#
# COMPACT_ATOMS: atom_id res chain seq x y z
N MET A 1 6.83 -0.70 20.78
CA MET A 1 7.15 -0.29 19.39
C MET A 1 5.97 -0.67 18.51
N GLY A 2 5.25 0.33 17.98
CA GLY A 2 4.00 0.16 17.24
C GLY A 2 4.20 -0.57 15.91
N ARG A 3 3.18 -1.31 15.47
CA ARG A 3 3.15 -1.98 14.17
C ARG A 3 2.69 -0.95 13.14
N ALA A 4 3.58 -0.55 12.23
CA ALA A 4 3.30 0.50 11.23
C ALA A 4 2.01 0.26 10.42
N ALA A 5 1.70 -0.99 10.07
CA ALA A 5 0.42 -1.32 9.43
C ALA A 5 -0.79 -1.35 10.38
N ASP A 6 -0.62 -1.50 11.70
CA ASP A 6 -1.75 -1.48 12.65
C ASP A 6 -2.22 -0.07 13.01
N ASP A 7 -1.34 0.92 12.83
CA ASP A 7 -1.67 2.33 13.02
C ASP A 7 -2.57 2.88 11.89
N ILE A 8 -2.75 2.11 10.80
CA ILE A 8 -3.62 2.44 9.66
C ILE A 8 -5.09 2.20 10.03
N GLN A 9 -5.89 3.28 9.97
CA GLN A 9 -7.34 3.20 10.12
C GLN A 9 -8.02 3.16 8.75
N LEU A 10 -8.64 2.03 8.44
CA LEU A 10 -9.40 1.85 7.19
C LEU A 10 -10.84 2.36 7.36
N THR A 11 -11.36 3.05 6.35
CA THR A 11 -12.80 3.34 6.21
C THR A 11 -13.60 2.04 6.09
N GLN A 12 -14.92 2.11 6.26
CA GLN A 12 -15.80 0.94 6.17
C GLN A 12 -15.71 0.23 4.80
N GLU A 13 -15.65 0.99 3.72
CA GLU A 13 -15.50 0.44 2.36
C GLU A 13 -14.13 -0.23 2.17
N GLN A 14 -13.05 0.42 2.61
CA GLN A 14 -11.71 -0.16 2.57
C GLN A 14 -11.60 -1.41 3.43
N ARG A 15 -12.32 -1.47 4.55
CA ARG A 15 -12.34 -2.64 5.43
C ARG A 15 -12.99 -3.83 4.74
N LEU A 16 -14.12 -3.63 4.04
CA LEU A 16 -14.75 -4.67 3.22
C LEU A 16 -13.82 -5.16 2.10
N LEU A 17 -13.09 -4.24 1.46
CA LEU A 17 -12.10 -4.57 0.43
C LEU A 17 -10.91 -5.33 1.03
N PHE A 18 -10.42 -4.91 2.19
CA PHE A 18 -9.35 -5.56 2.93
C PHE A 18 -9.73 -6.99 3.34
N ASP A 19 -10.94 -7.19 3.84
CA ASP A 19 -11.44 -8.50 4.25
C ASP A 19 -11.54 -9.45 3.05
N LYS A 20 -12.03 -8.98 1.90
CA LYS A 20 -12.06 -9.75 0.64
C LYS A 20 -10.67 -10.14 0.17
N LEU A 21 -9.72 -9.19 0.15
CA LEU A 21 -8.35 -9.45 -0.27
C LEU A 21 -7.62 -10.37 0.72
N SER A 22 -7.90 -10.24 2.02
CA SER A 22 -7.36 -11.12 3.06
C SER A 22 -7.86 -12.55 2.89
N ALA A 23 -9.15 -12.74 2.59
CA ALA A 23 -9.71 -14.05 2.30
C ALA A 23 -9.04 -14.70 1.07
N LEU A 24 -8.77 -13.92 0.01
CA LEU A 24 -8.04 -14.39 -1.17
C LEU A 24 -6.58 -14.75 -0.87
N ILE A 25 -5.92 -14.04 0.05
CA ILE A 25 -4.57 -14.38 0.53
C ILE A 25 -4.60 -15.67 1.36
N ASP A 26 -5.60 -15.80 2.23
CA ASP A 26 -5.73 -16.95 3.11
C ASP A 26 -6.08 -18.23 2.35
N SER A 27 -6.77 -18.13 1.20
CA SER A 27 -7.04 -19.26 0.31
C SER A 27 -5.83 -19.73 -0.51
N GLN A 28 -4.73 -18.96 -0.57
CA GLN A 28 -3.53 -19.38 -1.29
C GLN A 28 -2.79 -20.50 -0.55
N SER A 29 -2.55 -21.62 -1.22
CA SER A 29 -1.68 -22.71 -0.76
C SER A 29 -0.27 -22.64 -1.34
N GLU A 30 -0.11 -21.93 -2.47
CA GLU A 30 1.16 -21.84 -3.19
C GLU A 30 1.97 -20.62 -2.72
N GLY A 31 3.04 -20.88 -1.98
CA GLY A 31 3.90 -19.83 -1.44
C GLY A 31 4.62 -18.99 -2.50
N LEU A 32 4.97 -19.58 -3.66
CA LEU A 32 5.65 -18.87 -4.74
C LEU A 32 4.73 -17.82 -5.40
N ALA A 33 3.51 -18.20 -5.76
CA ALA A 33 2.51 -17.29 -6.33
C ALA A 33 2.21 -16.13 -5.37
N LEU A 34 2.03 -16.43 -4.07
CA LEU A 34 1.81 -15.40 -3.06
C LEU A 34 3.03 -14.45 -2.90
N MET A 35 4.24 -14.98 -3.04
CA MET A 35 5.47 -14.19 -2.94
C MET A 35 5.64 -13.25 -4.14
N GLU A 36 5.36 -13.73 -5.36
CA GLU A 36 5.39 -12.91 -6.56
C GLU A 36 4.40 -11.75 -6.47
N VAL A 37 3.15 -12.02 -6.07
CA VAL A 37 2.13 -10.98 -5.87
C VAL A 37 2.57 -9.98 -4.80
N ALA A 38 3.08 -10.46 -3.66
CA ALA A 38 3.56 -9.56 -2.59
C ALA A 38 4.74 -8.69 -3.07
N GLN A 39 5.66 -9.24 -3.86
CA GLN A 39 6.77 -8.48 -4.44
C GLN A 39 6.30 -7.42 -5.43
N ASN A 40 5.31 -7.74 -6.28
CA ASN A 40 4.72 -6.78 -7.19
C ASN A 40 4.05 -5.62 -6.44
N LEU A 41 3.28 -5.92 -5.39
CA LEU A 41 2.64 -4.91 -4.54
C LEU A 41 3.67 -4.01 -3.84
N VAL A 42 4.75 -4.59 -3.31
CA VAL A 42 5.86 -3.84 -2.73
C VAL A 42 6.54 -2.96 -3.78
N GLY A 43 6.78 -3.48 -4.98
CA GLY A 43 7.37 -2.72 -6.08
C GLY A 43 6.53 -1.49 -6.44
N GLU A 44 5.22 -1.63 -6.49
CA GLU A 44 4.29 -0.51 -6.71
C GLU A 44 4.33 0.52 -5.58
N LEU A 45 4.45 0.08 -4.32
CA LEU A 45 4.57 0.98 -3.18
C LEU A 45 5.91 1.73 -3.16
N LEU A 46 7.00 1.09 -3.59
CA LEU A 46 8.35 1.66 -3.55
C LEU A 46 8.70 2.52 -4.76
N ARG A 47 8.14 2.25 -5.95
CA ARG A 47 8.42 3.00 -7.19
C ARG A 47 7.88 4.43 -7.20
N ARG A 48 7.04 4.81 -6.24
CA ARG A 48 6.36 6.12 -6.23
C ARG A 48 7.02 7.05 -5.22
N ASP A 49 7.95 7.88 -5.70
CA ASP A 49 8.79 8.79 -4.91
C ASP A 49 8.03 9.87 -4.10
N CYS A 50 6.71 10.00 -4.29
CA CYS A 50 5.95 11.17 -3.82
C CYS A 50 5.64 11.18 -2.32
N ASP A 51 5.70 10.04 -1.62
CA ASP A 51 5.49 10.08 -0.15
C ASP A 51 6.45 9.14 0.61
N ARG A 52 7.34 9.82 1.34
CA ARG A 52 8.42 9.27 2.17
C ARG A 52 7.89 8.44 3.34
N GLN A 53 6.75 8.81 3.92
CA GLN A 53 6.15 8.08 5.04
C GLN A 53 5.68 6.70 4.59
N LEU A 54 5.06 6.60 3.40
CA LEU A 54 4.71 5.30 2.82
C LEU A 54 5.93 4.43 2.59
N ARG A 55 7.00 5.02 2.04
CA ARG A 55 8.24 4.30 1.75
C ARG A 55 8.84 3.76 3.04
N GLU A 56 8.89 4.57 4.10
CA GLU A 56 9.37 4.15 5.41
C GLU A 56 8.50 3.05 6.04
N GLN A 57 7.16 3.16 5.95
CA GLN A 57 6.24 2.12 6.41
C GLN A 57 6.41 0.80 5.63
N THR A 58 6.51 0.88 4.31
CA THR A 58 6.69 -0.28 3.42
C THR A 58 8.03 -0.97 3.71
N LEU A 59 9.12 -0.21 3.84
CA LEU A 59 10.42 -0.73 4.23
C LEU A 59 10.40 -1.37 5.63
N GLY A 60 9.68 -0.77 6.58
CA GLY A 60 9.49 -1.32 7.92
C GLY A 60 8.83 -2.70 7.92
N GLU A 61 7.79 -2.90 7.12
CA GLU A 61 7.14 -4.20 6.98
C GLU A 61 8.02 -5.24 6.26
N ILE A 62 8.75 -4.82 5.21
CA ILE A 62 9.73 -5.67 4.53
C ILE A 62 10.80 -6.15 5.52
N SER A 63 11.40 -5.22 6.28
CA SER A 63 12.41 -5.56 7.29
C SER A 63 11.86 -6.52 8.35
N ARG A 64 10.63 -6.34 8.82
CA ARG A 64 9.99 -7.24 9.80
C ARG A 64 9.74 -8.64 9.23
N PHE A 65 9.32 -8.73 7.97
CA PHE A 65 9.13 -10.01 7.29
C PHE A 65 10.44 -10.79 7.24
N PHE A 66 11.51 -10.17 6.71
CA PHE A 66 12.83 -10.81 6.61
C PHE A 66 13.43 -11.14 7.98
N LEU A 67 13.38 -10.23 8.96
CA LEU A 67 13.85 -10.52 10.34
C LEU A 67 13.11 -11.70 10.97
N GLY A 68 11.82 -11.87 10.67
CA GLY A 68 11.02 -12.99 11.14
C GLY A 68 11.33 -14.33 10.47
N ILE A 69 11.93 -14.32 9.28
CA ILE A 69 12.38 -15.52 8.57
C ILE A 69 13.84 -15.84 8.90
N ILE A 70 14.72 -14.84 8.92
CA ILE A 70 16.17 -15.00 9.17
C ILE A 70 16.45 -15.51 10.58
N LYS A 71 15.67 -15.09 11.59
CA LYS A 71 15.88 -15.52 12.99
C LYS A 71 15.50 -16.98 13.27
N ALA A 72 14.95 -17.71 12.30
CA ALA A 72 14.49 -19.06 12.51
C ALA A 72 14.84 -19.97 11.30
N PRO A 73 16.07 -20.53 11.27
CA PRO A 73 16.54 -21.33 10.14
C PRO A 73 15.78 -22.66 9.94
N ASN A 74 15.10 -23.17 10.97
CA ASN A 74 14.37 -24.46 10.94
C ASN A 74 12.84 -24.32 10.82
N LEU A 75 12.34 -23.23 10.24
CA LEU A 75 10.89 -23.03 10.11
C LEU A 75 10.27 -24.01 9.10
N SER A 76 9.17 -24.64 9.51
CA SER A 76 8.34 -25.45 8.62
C SER A 76 7.83 -24.62 7.43
N ALA A 77 7.58 -25.29 6.30
CA ALA A 77 7.00 -24.64 5.12
C ALA A 77 5.67 -23.93 5.45
N GLN A 78 4.86 -24.53 6.32
CA GLN A 78 3.60 -23.95 6.80
C GLN A 78 3.81 -22.64 7.57
N TYR A 79 4.84 -22.57 8.42
CA TYR A 79 5.16 -21.33 9.13
C TYR A 79 5.63 -20.23 8.17
N LYS A 80 6.50 -20.57 7.20
CA LYS A 80 6.97 -19.61 6.17
C LYS A 80 5.79 -19.06 5.37
N LEU A 81 4.85 -19.92 4.96
CA LEU A 81 3.63 -19.52 4.29
C LEU A 81 2.75 -18.62 5.18
N GLY A 82 2.59 -18.94 6.47
CA GLY A 82 1.87 -18.10 7.41
C GLY A 82 2.47 -16.70 7.59
N ARG A 83 3.82 -16.61 7.64
CA ARG A 83 4.52 -15.32 7.67
C ARG A 83 4.32 -14.53 6.38
N LEU A 84 4.35 -15.22 5.23
CA LEU A 84 4.11 -14.60 3.93
C LEU A 84 2.68 -14.06 3.81
N LYS A 85 1.67 -14.80 4.29
CA LYS A 85 0.27 -14.32 4.36
C LYS A 85 0.10 -13.11 5.26
N MET A 86 0.77 -13.08 6.42
CA MET A 86 0.76 -11.90 7.29
C MET A 86 1.40 -10.69 6.62
N PHE A 87 2.53 -10.88 5.94
CA PHE A 87 3.20 -9.83 5.20
C PHE A 87 2.32 -9.30 4.05
N ALA A 88 1.77 -10.17 3.21
CA ALA A 88 0.89 -9.78 2.12
C ALA A 88 -0.32 -8.97 2.60
N ARG A 89 -0.94 -9.36 3.73
CA ARG A 89 -2.04 -8.58 4.34
C ARG A 89 -1.58 -7.20 4.80
N ALA A 90 -0.43 -7.09 5.44
CA ALA A 90 0.12 -5.79 5.84
C ALA A 90 0.36 -4.89 4.62
N THR A 91 0.92 -5.44 3.53
CA THR A 91 1.14 -4.72 2.27
C THR A 91 -0.17 -4.23 1.65
N VAL A 92 -1.23 -5.07 1.64
CA VAL A 92 -2.56 -4.66 1.15
C VAL A 92 -3.15 -3.54 2.01
N ARG A 93 -3.00 -3.62 3.34
CA ARG A 93 -3.51 -2.59 4.27
C ARG A 93 -2.84 -1.23 3.99
N ILE A 94 -1.52 -1.23 3.80
CA ILE A 94 -0.75 -0.04 3.40
C ILE A 94 -1.21 0.52 2.05
N LEU A 95 -1.47 -0.36 1.07
CA LEU A 95 -1.92 0.05 -0.25
C LEU A 95 -3.33 0.68 -0.24
N LEU A 96 -4.23 0.14 0.56
CA LEU A 96 -5.60 0.65 0.66
C LEU A 96 -5.66 2.03 1.31
N ASP A 97 -4.89 2.26 2.38
CA ASP A 97 -4.76 3.56 3.05
C ASP A 97 -4.35 4.66 2.06
N ARG A 98 -3.35 4.36 1.24
CA ARG A 98 -2.83 5.27 0.20
C ARG A 98 -3.83 5.67 -0.87
N ARG A 99 -4.84 4.84 -1.20
CA ARG A 99 -5.87 5.21 -2.18
C ARG A 99 -6.65 6.46 -1.76
N VAL A 100 -6.80 6.69 -0.44
CA VAL A 100 -7.49 7.86 0.09
C VAL A 100 -6.62 9.12 -0.03
N HIS A 101 -5.32 9.02 0.27
CA HIS A 101 -4.41 10.16 0.11
C HIS A 101 -4.31 10.64 -1.35
N LEU A 102 -4.26 9.72 -2.32
CA LEU A 102 -4.27 10.10 -3.74
C LEU A 102 -5.60 10.74 -4.19
N ALA A 103 -6.74 10.23 -3.72
CA ALA A 103 -8.04 10.83 -4.02
C ALA A 103 -8.18 12.24 -3.40
N ALA A 104 -7.62 12.46 -2.22
CA ALA A 104 -7.62 13.76 -1.54
C ALA A 104 -6.68 14.77 -2.22
N GLU A 105 -5.50 14.34 -2.70
CA GLU A 105 -4.58 15.22 -3.45
C GLU A 105 -5.16 15.65 -4.81
N LEU A 106 -5.84 14.74 -5.52
CA LEU A 106 -6.50 15.05 -6.79
C LEU A 106 -7.74 15.93 -6.64
N ALA A 107 -8.40 15.90 -5.48
CA ALA A 107 -9.57 16.72 -5.18
C ALA A 107 -9.21 18.16 -4.72
N SER A 108 -7.92 18.48 -4.61
CA SER A 108 -7.50 19.84 -4.25
C SER A 108 -7.81 20.80 -5.41
N PRO A 109 -8.67 21.83 -5.21
CA PRO A 109 -8.92 22.80 -6.26
C PRO A 109 -7.61 23.49 -6.66
N PRO A 110 -7.42 23.84 -7.94
CA PRO A 110 -6.20 24.51 -8.39
C PRO A 110 -5.99 25.78 -7.55
N PRO A 111 -4.73 26.11 -7.20
CA PRO A 111 -4.44 27.27 -6.36
C PRO A 111 -5.09 28.53 -6.95
N PRO A 112 -5.69 29.41 -6.11
CA PRO A 112 -6.37 30.61 -6.55
C PRO A 112 -5.35 31.55 -7.20
N GLY A 113 -5.22 31.44 -8.52
CA GLY A 113 -4.19 32.11 -9.31
C GLY A 113 -4.08 31.55 -10.73
N LEU A 114 -4.37 30.25 -10.92
CA LEU A 114 -4.39 29.63 -12.26
C LEU A 114 -5.75 29.73 -12.97
N ALA A 115 -6.85 29.81 -12.21
CA ALA A 115 -8.19 30.01 -12.78
C ALA A 115 -8.35 31.37 -13.49
N ARG A 116 -7.53 32.38 -13.15
CA ARG A 116 -7.61 33.72 -13.74
C ARG A 116 -7.00 33.77 -15.15
N ARG A 117 -5.96 32.97 -15.44
CA ARG A 117 -5.31 32.97 -16.77
C ARG A 117 -6.08 32.23 -17.85
N ALA A 118 -6.98 31.30 -17.48
CA ALA A 118 -7.82 30.62 -18.46
C ALA A 118 -8.93 31.52 -19.02
N VAL A 119 -9.29 32.60 -18.31
CA VAL A 119 -10.31 33.56 -18.79
C VAL A 119 -9.69 34.59 -19.73
N ASP A 120 -8.43 34.98 -19.52
CA ASP A 120 -7.76 35.98 -20.36
C ASP A 120 -7.39 35.46 -21.76
N HIS A 121 -7.27 34.15 -21.97
CA HIS A 121 -7.00 33.56 -23.30
C HIS A 121 -8.24 33.28 -24.14
N ALA A 122 -9.45 33.44 -23.60
CA ALA A 122 -10.70 33.32 -24.37
C ALA A 122 -11.16 34.66 -24.99
N ALA A 123 -10.53 35.78 -24.61
CA ALA A 123 -10.86 37.11 -25.08
C ALA A 123 -9.73 37.71 -25.93
N ALA A 124 -9.51 37.15 -27.12
CA ALA A 124 -8.89 37.87 -28.22
C ALA A 124 -9.69 37.62 -29.50
N PRO A 125 -10.73 38.42 -29.79
CA PRO A 125 -11.23 38.60 -31.14
C PRO A 125 -10.36 39.64 -31.85
N HIS A 126 -9.73 39.25 -32.96
CA HIS A 126 -9.64 39.96 -34.25
C HIS A 126 -8.52 39.38 -35.10
#